data_AF-A0A8S3W465-F1
#
_entry.id   AF-A0A8S3W465-F1
#
_cell.length_a   1.000
_cell.length_b   1.000
_cell.length_c   1.000
_cell.angle_alpha   90.00
_cell.angle_beta   90.00
_cell.angle_gamma   90.00
#
_symmetry.space_group_name_H-M   'P 1'
#
loop_
_entity.id
_entity.type
_entity.pdbx_description
1 polymer ?
#
loop_
_entity_poly.entity_id
_entity_poly.type
_entity_poly.pdbx_seq_one_letter_code
_entity_poly.pdbx_strand_id
1 'polypeptide(L)'
;MTTSLPASSGRKKPFIIHKQAREMARNVLQMCVEEKKENKFAFPVNNALDRAARYTGLTKRTLSRIQTEAKNGPLHSPSKKGKSCNKMGNLNVDDFDRSVIHRCIEEFYLTKNIVPTCPKLLAAIREKINFPWGDYKFTKTSKENGL
;
A
#
# COMPACT_ATOMS: atom_id res chain seq x y z
N MET A 1 28.11 24.13 -28.01
CA MET A 1 26.88 24.60 -27.35
C MET A 1 26.92 24.13 -25.91
N THR A 2 27.33 25.01 -24.99
CA THR A 2 27.48 24.74 -23.56
C THR A 2 26.14 24.97 -22.86
N THR A 3 25.43 23.89 -22.50
CA THR A 3 24.23 23.95 -21.67
C THR A 3 24.63 24.11 -20.21
N SER A 4 24.45 25.30 -19.66
CA SER A 4 24.58 25.58 -18.24
C SER A 4 23.41 24.95 -17.47
N LEU A 5 23.73 24.14 -16.46
CA LEU A 5 22.76 23.63 -15.49
C LEU A 5 22.31 24.78 -14.57
N PRO A 6 21.01 24.91 -14.25
CA PRO A 6 20.54 25.96 -13.35
C PRO A 6 21.04 25.71 -11.92
N ALA A 7 21.76 26.69 -11.37
CA ALA A 7 22.21 26.70 -9.99
C ALA A 7 20.99 26.90 -9.05
N SER A 8 20.50 25.80 -8.49
CA SER A 8 19.47 25.81 -7.43
C SER A 8 20.11 26.26 -6.11
N SER A 9 20.15 27.58 -5.89
CA SER A 9 20.77 28.26 -4.74
C SER A 9 19.81 28.46 -3.54
N GLY A 10 18.88 27.52 -3.33
CA GLY A 10 18.06 27.49 -2.12
C GLY A 10 18.73 26.66 -1.02
N ARG A 11 18.87 27.19 0.20
CA ARG A 11 19.24 26.36 1.36
C ARG A 11 18.16 25.30 1.55
N LYS A 12 18.46 24.06 1.17
CA LYS A 12 17.56 22.93 1.37
C LYS A 12 17.32 22.75 2.86
N LYS A 13 16.06 22.59 3.27
CA LYS A 13 15.71 22.27 4.66
C LYS A 13 16.51 21.03 5.10
N PRO A 14 17.01 20.97 6.34
CA PRO A 14 17.73 19.80 6.82
C PRO A 14 16.79 18.59 6.76
N PHE A 15 17.14 17.61 5.92
CA PHE A 15 16.40 16.36 5.76
C PHE A 15 17.13 15.23 6.48
N ILE A 16 16.41 14.46 7.28
CA ILE A 16 16.97 13.32 8.01
C ILE A 16 17.13 12.16 7.02
N ILE A 17 18.37 11.87 6.65
CA ILE A 17 18.71 10.69 5.86
C ILE A 17 18.82 9.49 6.82
N HIS A 18 18.04 8.44 6.58
CA HIS A 18 18.11 7.20 7.37
C HIS A 18 19.37 6.39 7.07
N LYS A 19 19.73 5.47 7.99
CA LYS A 19 20.97 4.66 7.94
C LYS A 19 21.22 4.01 6.58
N GLN A 20 20.22 3.32 6.02
CA GLN A 20 20.37 2.61 4.73
C GLN A 20 20.74 3.55 3.58
N ALA A 21 20.11 4.71 3.49
CA ALA A 21 20.42 5.69 2.44
C ALA A 21 21.83 6.30 2.64
N ARG A 22 22.29 6.46 3.90
CA ARG A 22 23.67 6.89 4.19
C ARG A 22 24.69 5.84 3.78
N GLU A 23 24.43 4.55 4.02
CA GLU A 23 25.29 3.44 3.62
C GLU A 23 25.41 3.35 2.09
N MET A 24 24.28 3.46 1.38
CA MET A 24 24.29 3.52 -0.09
C MET A 24 25.13 4.71 -0.59
N ALA A 25 24.94 5.91 -0.02
CA ALA A 25 25.70 7.09 -0.41
C ALA A 25 27.20 6.93 -0.14
N ARG A 26 27.58 6.33 0.99
CA ARG A 26 28.97 6.02 1.33
C ARG A 26 29.60 5.08 0.31
N ASN A 27 28.92 4.00 -0.06
CA ASN A 27 29.43 3.01 -1.00
C ASN A 27 29.65 3.63 -2.39
N VAL A 28 28.68 4.42 -2.88
CA VAL A 28 28.82 5.14 -4.15
C VAL A 28 30.03 6.09 -4.11
N LEU A 29 30.16 6.87 -3.04
CA LEU A 29 31.27 7.82 -2.89
C LEU A 29 32.62 7.11 -2.85
N GLN A 30 32.72 5.98 -2.15
CA GLN A 30 33.92 5.17 -2.10
C GLN A 30 34.33 4.68 -3.50
N MET A 31 33.40 4.10 -4.26
CA MET A 31 33.67 3.62 -5.62
C MET A 31 34.12 4.76 -6.53
N CYS A 32 33.52 5.95 -6.43
CA CYS A 32 33.94 7.10 -7.23
C CYS A 32 35.34 7.60 -6.86
N VAL A 33 35.75 7.51 -5.59
CA VAL A 33 37.13 7.84 -5.16
C VAL A 33 38.13 6.81 -5.70
N GLU A 34 37.78 5.53 -5.71
CA GLU A 34 38.60 4.46 -6.29
C GLU A 34 38.76 4.65 -7.80
N GLU A 35 37.67 4.91 -8.53
CA GLU A 35 37.71 5.19 -9.99
C GLU A 35 38.53 6.44 -10.31
N LYS A 36 38.49 7.48 -9.46
CA LYS A 36 39.32 8.68 -9.61
C LYS A 36 40.81 8.36 -9.42
N LYS A 37 41.15 7.47 -8.49
CA LYS A 37 42.55 7.05 -8.25
C LYS A 37 43.10 6.20 -9.39
N GLU A 38 42.29 5.27 -9.90
CA GLU A 38 42.69 4.36 -10.99
C GLU A 38 42.54 4.99 -12.38
N ASN A 39 41.87 6.14 -12.47
CA ASN A 39 41.51 6.84 -13.71
C ASN A 39 40.81 5.93 -14.74
N LYS A 40 40.05 4.95 -14.23
CA LYS A 40 39.34 3.94 -14.99
C LYS A 40 38.03 3.61 -14.28
N PHE A 41 37.00 3.34 -15.08
CA PHE A 41 35.73 2.83 -14.55
C PHE A 41 35.83 1.34 -14.21
N ALA A 42 35.26 0.95 -13.06
CA ALA A 42 35.24 -0.45 -12.64
C ALA A 42 34.44 -1.35 -13.62
N PHE A 43 33.44 -0.78 -14.29
CA PHE A 43 32.67 -1.44 -15.36
C PHE A 43 32.48 -0.49 -16.55
N PRO A 44 32.22 -1.04 -17.76
CA PRO A 44 31.95 -0.24 -18.95
C PRO A 44 30.77 0.72 -18.73
N VAL A 45 30.86 1.92 -19.32
CA VAL A 45 29.81 2.95 -19.22
C VAL A 45 28.47 2.43 -19.74
N ASN A 46 28.50 1.56 -20.75
CA ASN A 46 27.31 0.95 -21.35
C ASN A 46 26.52 0.07 -20.37
N ASN A 47 27.18 -0.52 -19.37
CA ASN A 47 26.55 -1.44 -18.42
C ASN A 47 26.07 -0.70 -17.16
N ALA A 48 25.18 0.27 -17.35
CA ALA A 48 24.70 1.16 -16.29
C ALA A 48 24.08 0.42 -15.08
N LEU A 49 23.36 -0.68 -15.34
CA LEU A 49 22.67 -1.46 -14.31
C LEU A 49 23.66 -2.21 -13.40
N ASP A 50 24.73 -2.75 -13.99
CA ASP A 50 25.79 -3.46 -13.27
C ASP A 50 26.61 -2.50 -12.42
N ARG A 51 26.92 -1.32 -12.98
CA ARG A 51 27.57 -0.22 -12.25
C ARG A 51 26.75 0.20 -11.05
N ALA A 52 25.48 0.51 -11.26
CA ALA A 52 24.58 0.94 -10.19
C ALA A 52 24.45 -0.15 -9.11
N ALA A 53 24.35 -1.41 -9.49
CA ALA A 53 24.30 -2.53 -8.55
C ALA A 53 25.55 -2.58 -7.68
N ARG A 54 26.74 -2.41 -8.28
CA ARG A 54 27.98 -2.43 -7.51
C ARG A 54 28.12 -1.23 -6.59
N TYR A 55 27.80 -0.03 -7.07
CA TYR A 55 27.97 1.20 -6.29
C TYR A 55 26.98 1.30 -5.13
N THR A 56 25.72 0.89 -5.36
CA THR A 56 24.66 0.98 -4.34
C THR A 56 24.59 -0.24 -3.44
N GLY A 57 25.13 -1.39 -3.87
CA GLY A 57 24.99 -2.67 -3.19
C GLY A 57 23.61 -3.32 -3.35
N LEU A 58 22.74 -2.79 -4.23
CA LEU A 58 21.41 -3.33 -4.50
C LEU A 58 21.43 -4.36 -5.63
N THR A 59 20.42 -5.25 -5.63
CA THR A 59 20.26 -6.22 -6.71
C THR A 59 19.83 -5.54 -8.01
N LYS A 60 20.25 -6.12 -9.16
CA LYS A 60 19.81 -5.68 -10.49
C LYS A 60 18.28 -5.62 -10.61
N ARG A 61 17.58 -6.58 -9.99
CA ARG A 61 16.11 -6.64 -9.97
C ARG A 61 15.50 -5.42 -9.26
N THR A 62 16.05 -5.05 -8.10
CA THR A 62 15.59 -3.87 -7.35
C THR A 62 15.79 -2.60 -8.16
N LEU A 63 16.96 -2.43 -8.78
CA LEU A 63 17.27 -1.25 -9.59
C LEU A 63 16.42 -1.17 -10.86
N SER A 64 16.21 -2.30 -11.54
CA SER A 64 15.33 -2.40 -12.70
C SER A 64 13.89 -2.02 -12.34
N ARG A 65 13.39 -2.48 -11.19
CA ARG A 65 12.06 -2.11 -10.68
C ARG A 65 11.97 -0.61 -10.40
N ILE A 66 12.95 -0.03 -9.71
CA ILE A 66 13.03 1.42 -9.45
C ILE A 66 13.06 2.21 -10.76
N GLN A 67 13.81 1.75 -11.76
CA GLN A 67 13.88 2.39 -13.07
C GLN A 67 12.51 2.41 -13.76
N THR A 68 11.77 1.31 -13.72
CA THR A 68 10.41 1.25 -14.26
C THR A 68 9.44 2.12 -13.47
N GLU A 69 9.51 2.10 -12.14
CA GLU A 69 8.66 2.94 -11.27
C GLU A 69 8.91 4.44 -11.52
N ALA A 70 10.17 4.85 -11.68
CA ALA A 70 10.56 6.24 -11.98
C ALA A 70 10.05 6.74 -13.35
N LYS A 71 9.94 5.84 -14.34
CA LYS A 71 9.32 6.19 -15.64
C LYS A 71 7.84 6.51 -15.52
N ASN A 72 7.16 5.90 -14.54
CA ASN A 72 5.73 6.05 -14.32
C ASN A 72 5.37 7.22 -13.39
N GLY A 73 6.36 7.93 -12.84
CA GLY A 73 6.15 9.09 -11.99
C GLY A 73 7.10 9.15 -10.78
N PRO A 74 6.81 10.02 -9.79
CA PRO A 74 7.60 10.13 -8.57
C PRO A 74 7.70 8.78 -7.85
N LEU A 75 8.90 8.45 -7.36
CA LEU A 75 9.10 7.24 -6.57
C LEU A 75 8.34 7.37 -5.24
N HIS A 76 7.40 6.47 -5.04
CA HIS A 76 6.75 6.31 -3.75
C HIS A 76 7.57 5.34 -2.90
N SER A 77 7.58 5.58 -1.59
CA SER A 77 7.99 4.54 -0.64
C SER A 77 7.24 3.26 -0.98
N PRO A 78 7.81 2.06 -0.80
CA PRO A 78 7.07 0.81 -0.91
C PRO A 78 5.91 0.88 0.06
N SER A 79 4.78 1.39 -0.42
CA SER A 79 3.61 1.56 0.39
C SER A 79 3.27 0.13 0.79
N LYS A 80 3.02 -0.12 2.07
CA LYS A 80 2.26 -1.29 2.47
C LYS A 80 0.91 -1.10 1.77
N LYS A 81 0.82 -1.45 0.48
CA LYS A 81 -0.43 -1.69 -0.20
C LYS A 81 -0.93 -2.95 0.49
N GLY A 82 -1.54 -2.73 1.65
CA GLY A 82 -2.47 -3.67 2.25
C GLY A 82 -3.35 -4.10 1.10
N LYS A 83 -3.47 -5.42 0.94
CA LYS A 83 -4.35 -6.10 0.00
C LYS A 83 -5.52 -5.17 -0.32
N SER A 84 -5.61 -4.70 -1.56
CA SER A 84 -6.74 -3.88 -2.00
C SER A 84 -8.01 -4.63 -1.61
N CYS A 85 -8.67 -4.21 -0.53
CA CYS A 85 -9.93 -4.75 -0.08
C CYS A 85 -11.09 -4.22 -0.92
N ASN A 86 -10.79 -3.46 -1.99
CA ASN A 86 -11.77 -2.87 -2.89
C ASN A 86 -12.17 -3.84 -4.02
N LYS A 87 -12.42 -5.10 -3.67
CA LYS A 87 -13.36 -5.98 -4.39
C LYS A 87 -14.60 -6.25 -3.53
N MET A 88 -14.94 -5.32 -2.65
CA MET A 88 -16.24 -5.34 -1.98
C MET A 88 -17.21 -4.63 -2.93
N GLY A 89 -17.76 -5.37 -3.89
CA GLY A 89 -18.83 -4.84 -4.76
C GLY A 89 -19.94 -4.27 -3.89
N ASN A 90 -20.54 -3.16 -4.33
CA ASN A 90 -21.66 -2.51 -3.64
C ASN A 90 -22.70 -3.57 -3.27
N LEU A 91 -22.82 -3.85 -1.98
CA LEU A 91 -23.77 -4.83 -1.47
C LEU A 91 -25.14 -4.14 -1.50
N ASN A 92 -25.88 -4.37 -2.57
CA ASN A 92 -27.28 -3.96 -2.63
C ASN A 92 -28.08 -4.91 -1.75
N VAL A 93 -28.43 -4.48 -0.54
CA VAL A 93 -29.37 -5.18 0.34
C VAL A 93 -30.77 -4.92 -0.23
N ASP A 94 -31.41 -5.95 -0.75
CA ASP A 94 -32.77 -5.88 -1.28
C ASP A 94 -33.78 -5.54 -0.17
N ASP A 95 -34.91 -4.94 -0.53
CA ASP A 95 -35.91 -4.46 0.44
C ASP A 95 -36.55 -5.60 1.24
N PHE A 96 -36.66 -6.78 0.61
CA PHE A 96 -37.06 -8.02 1.26
C PHE A 96 -36.09 -8.42 2.37
N ASP A 97 -34.78 -8.42 2.08
CA ASP A 97 -33.74 -8.77 3.06
C ASP A 97 -33.73 -7.77 4.22
N ARG A 98 -33.93 -6.46 3.93
CA ARG A 98 -34.06 -5.43 4.97
C ARG A 98 -35.22 -5.72 5.92
N SER A 99 -36.38 -6.05 5.36
CA SER A 99 -37.59 -6.35 6.13
C SER A 99 -37.39 -7.53 7.08
N VAL A 100 -36.70 -8.58 6.63
CA VAL A 100 -36.41 -9.74 7.49
C VAL A 100 -35.37 -9.42 8.57
N ILE A 101 -34.35 -8.61 8.26
CA ILE A 101 -33.38 -8.15 9.26
C ILE A 101 -34.08 -7.32 10.36
N HIS A 102 -34.94 -6.37 9.97
CA HIS A 102 -35.72 -5.57 10.92
C HIS A 102 -36.59 -6.44 11.83
N ARG A 103 -37.35 -7.37 11.25
CA ARG A 103 -38.20 -8.28 12.02
C ARG A 103 -37.40 -9.15 12.99
N CYS A 104 -36.22 -9.61 12.58
CA CYS A 104 -35.31 -10.34 13.48
C CYS A 104 -34.85 -9.45 14.65
N ILE A 105 -34.46 -8.20 14.39
CA ILE A 105 -34.07 -7.24 15.44
C ILE A 105 -35.23 -7.01 16.41
N GLU A 106 -36.44 -6.79 15.90
CA GLU A 106 -37.65 -6.62 16.70
C GLU A 106 -37.93 -7.84 17.58
N GLU A 107 -37.83 -9.07 17.06
CA GLU A 107 -37.99 -10.29 17.85
C GLU A 107 -36.96 -10.39 18.99
N PHE A 108 -35.72 -9.94 18.78
CA PHE A 108 -34.70 -9.93 19.84
C PHE A 108 -35.05 -8.95 20.98
N TYR A 109 -35.57 -7.78 20.65
CA TYR A 109 -35.98 -6.80 21.66
C TYR A 109 -37.33 -7.16 22.31
N LEU A 110 -38.36 -7.46 21.52
CA LEU A 110 -39.74 -7.66 21.99
C LEU A 110 -39.94 -9.02 22.66
N THR A 111 -39.38 -10.09 22.08
CA THR A 111 -39.63 -11.46 22.57
C THR A 111 -38.55 -11.90 23.55
N LYS A 112 -37.29 -11.57 23.28
CA LYS A 112 -36.15 -12.06 24.06
C LYS A 112 -35.61 -11.06 25.08
N ASN A 113 -35.99 -9.77 25.02
CA ASN A 113 -35.45 -8.70 25.87
C ASN A 113 -33.91 -8.67 25.95
N ILE A 114 -33.24 -9.00 24.84
CA ILE A 114 -31.77 -9.07 24.75
C ILE A 114 -31.31 -8.13 23.65
N VAL A 115 -30.29 -7.32 23.95
CA VAL A 115 -29.61 -6.50 22.94
C VAL A 115 -28.91 -7.43 21.93
N PRO A 116 -29.31 -7.44 20.65
CA PRO A 116 -28.76 -8.35 19.67
C PRO A 116 -27.30 -8.00 19.37
N THR A 117 -26.39 -8.94 19.64
CA THR A 117 -25.01 -8.86 19.17
C THR A 117 -24.97 -9.33 17.71
N CYS A 118 -24.15 -8.70 16.87
CA CYS A 118 -24.02 -9.03 15.44
C CYS A 118 -23.93 -10.56 15.11
N PRO A 119 -23.14 -11.40 15.82
CA PRO A 119 -23.10 -12.83 15.50
C PRO A 119 -24.40 -13.57 15.84
N LYS A 120 -25.12 -13.16 16.90
CA LYS A 120 -26.41 -13.76 17.28
C LYS A 120 -27.49 -13.39 16.28
N LEU A 121 -27.50 -12.14 15.84
CA LEU A 121 -28.43 -11.66 14.82
C LEU A 121 -28.17 -12.34 13.48
N LEU A 122 -26.90 -12.50 13.10
CA LEU A 122 -26.51 -13.15 11.85
C LEU A 122 -26.86 -14.65 11.83
N ALA A 123 -26.72 -15.35 12.97
CA ALA A 123 -27.19 -16.73 13.10
C ALA A 123 -28.70 -16.84 12.87
N ALA A 124 -29.50 -15.98 13.51
CA ALA A 124 -30.95 -15.96 13.34
C ALA A 124 -31.39 -15.58 11.91
N ILE A 125 -30.67 -14.67 11.25
CA ILE A 125 -30.93 -14.30 9.85
C ILE A 125 -30.62 -15.47 8.91
N ARG A 126 -29.52 -16.19 9.13
CA ARG A 126 -29.14 -17.36 8.32
C ARG A 126 -30.13 -18.52 8.41
N GLU A 127 -30.86 -18.63 9.51
CA GLU A 127 -31.93 -19.64 9.65
C GLU A 127 -33.16 -19.29 8.81
N LYS A 128 -33.46 -18.00 8.62
CA LYS A 128 -34.65 -17.53 7.89
C LYS A 128 -34.41 -17.27 6.40
N ILE A 129 -33.18 -16.88 6.04
CA ILE A 129 -32.77 -16.59 4.66
C ILE A 129 -31.41 -17.25 4.42
N ASN A 130 -31.18 -17.77 3.22
CA ASN A 130 -29.85 -18.22 2.80
C ASN A 130 -28.93 -17.02 2.59
N PHE A 131 -28.42 -16.47 3.69
CA PHE A 131 -27.74 -15.19 3.72
C PHE A 131 -26.23 -15.35 3.47
N PRO A 132 -25.69 -14.85 2.33
CA PRO A 132 -24.33 -15.18 1.88
C PRO A 132 -23.23 -14.33 2.53
N TRP A 133 -23.55 -13.44 3.49
CA TRP A 133 -22.60 -12.48 4.04
C TRP A 133 -21.90 -12.99 5.31
N GLY A 134 -20.62 -12.64 5.47
CA GLY A 134 -19.86 -12.88 6.68
C GLY A 134 -19.97 -11.73 7.69
N ASP A 135 -19.64 -11.99 8.95
CA ASP A 135 -19.84 -11.08 10.10
C ASP A 135 -19.34 -9.66 9.85
N TYR A 136 -18.14 -9.52 9.29
CA TYR A 136 -17.56 -8.22 8.95
C TYR A 136 -18.40 -7.44 7.93
N LYS A 137 -18.97 -8.12 6.92
CA LYS A 137 -19.80 -7.47 5.91
C LYS A 137 -21.11 -6.98 6.51
N PHE A 138 -21.75 -7.80 7.34
CA PHE A 138 -23.02 -7.49 8.00
C PHE A 138 -22.90 -6.28 8.95
N THR A 139 -21.83 -6.22 9.75
CA THR A 139 -21.61 -5.07 10.65
C THR A 139 -21.41 -3.75 9.91
N LYS A 140 -20.78 -3.79 8.74
CA LYS A 140 -20.57 -2.61 7.90
C LYS A 140 -21.88 -2.18 7.24
N THR A 141 -22.64 -3.12 6.68
CA THR A 141 -23.91 -2.80 6.00
C THR A 141 -25.00 -2.35 6.96
N SER A 142 -25.09 -2.90 8.18
CA SER A 142 -26.05 -2.40 9.18
C SER A 142 -25.75 -0.94 9.56
N LYS A 143 -24.48 -0.57 9.72
CA LYS A 143 -24.08 0.82 9.96
C LYS A 143 -24.37 1.76 8.79
N GLU A 144 -24.12 1.31 7.55
CA GLU A 144 -24.35 2.11 6.34
C GLU A 144 -25.84 2.29 6.02
N ASN A 145 -26.68 1.32 6.38
CA ASN A 145 -28.12 1.35 6.09
C ASN A 145 -28.99 1.77 7.29
N GLY A 146 -28.38 2.14 8.42
CA GLY A 146 -29.09 2.58 9.61
C GLY A 146 -29.95 1.48 10.27
N LEU A 147 -29.51 0.22 10.17
CA LEU A 147 -30.12 -0.95 10.81
C LEU A 147 -29.60 -1.15 12.23
#